data_AF-D3AII3-F1
#
_entry.id   AF-D3AII3-F1
#
_cell.length_a   1.000
_cell.length_b   1.000
_cell.length_c   1.000
_cell.angle_alpha   90.00
_cell.angle_beta   90.00
_cell.angle_gamma   90.00
#
_symmetry.space_group_name_H-M   'P 1'
#
loop_
_entity.id
_entity.type
_entity.pdbx_description
1 polymer ?
#
loop_
_entity_poly.entity_id
_entity_poly.type
_entity_poly.pdbx_seq_one_letter_code
_entity_poly.pdbx_strand_id
1 'polypeptide(L)'
;MKIAHCCLSFEYVDDMAYQENILPYMQKKLGHDVVVITGTIIDRAGMERYEVAPGKYTMNNGVDIIRLQPVKIPYFIENKLHIHRNVFNTLKKVKPDLIFIHEVNSLSLLQIIKYAKLTPAVRIMVDNHNDYFNSGRNWLSYHVLHKGIYKYLCSRINPYVEIFWGTLPIRCEFLNHVYGVPEEKIQFLPMGIDDTNIPYNEREKIRNEIRDKLNINEDDFVIITGGKIDSDKKIVELIDALKDMPIHVKLIVFGKPAANS
;
A
#
# COMPACT_ATOMS: atom_id res chain seq x y z
N MET A 1 -21.43 -3.93 -7.49
CA MET A 1 -20.54 -3.82 -8.68
C MET A 1 -19.34 -4.73 -8.49
N LYS A 2 -18.70 -5.13 -9.59
CA LYS A 2 -17.51 -5.95 -9.61
C LYS A 2 -16.24 -5.10 -9.69
N ILE A 3 -15.34 -5.26 -8.72
CA ILE A 3 -14.13 -4.44 -8.56
C ILE A 3 -12.91 -5.33 -8.68
N ALA A 4 -12.00 -4.98 -9.59
CA ALA A 4 -10.70 -5.63 -9.74
C ALA A 4 -9.60 -4.70 -9.21
N HIS A 5 -8.98 -5.09 -8.10
CA HIS A 5 -7.76 -4.46 -7.59
C HIS A 5 -6.54 -5.05 -8.31
N CYS A 6 -5.76 -4.22 -8.99
CA CYS A 6 -4.56 -4.65 -9.71
C CYS A 6 -3.31 -4.27 -8.90
N CYS A 7 -2.81 -5.18 -8.08
CA CYS A 7 -1.59 -5.04 -7.27
C CYS A 7 -0.42 -5.67 -8.03
N LEU A 8 -0.04 -5.06 -9.16
CA LEU A 8 0.94 -5.61 -10.11
C LEU A 8 2.25 -4.83 -10.17
N SER A 9 2.41 -3.84 -9.30
CA SER A 9 3.56 -2.92 -9.25
C SER A 9 4.46 -3.16 -8.03
N PHE A 10 4.12 -4.12 -7.19
CA PHE A 10 4.82 -4.49 -5.96
C PHE A 10 4.34 -5.86 -5.47
N GLU A 11 5.00 -6.38 -4.44
CA GLU A 11 4.65 -7.64 -3.78
C GLU A 11 3.38 -7.54 -2.94
N TYR A 12 2.38 -8.35 -3.25
CA TYR A 12 1.19 -8.48 -2.42
C TYR A 12 1.35 -9.66 -1.45
N VAL A 13 1.26 -9.37 -0.16
CA VAL A 13 1.26 -10.37 0.90
C VAL A 13 -0.15 -10.46 1.47
N ASP A 14 -0.69 -11.68 1.51
CA ASP A 14 -2.02 -11.95 2.05
C ASP A 14 -2.09 -11.56 3.53
N ASP A 15 -3.29 -11.16 3.98
CA ASP A 15 -3.64 -10.87 5.38
C ASP A 15 -2.83 -9.74 6.03
N MET A 16 -2.13 -8.92 5.24
CA MET A 16 -1.47 -7.72 5.75
C MET A 16 -2.46 -6.59 5.99
N ALA A 17 -2.17 -5.72 6.96
CA ALA A 17 -2.95 -4.52 7.23
C ALA A 17 -2.69 -3.34 6.27
N TYR A 18 -2.14 -3.61 5.08
CA TYR A 18 -1.87 -2.59 4.07
C TYR A 18 -3.12 -2.24 3.25
N GLN A 19 -3.12 -1.06 2.63
CA GLN A 19 -4.28 -0.55 1.90
C GLN A 19 -4.77 -1.51 0.82
N GLU A 20 -3.87 -2.15 0.08
CA GLU A 20 -4.19 -3.11 -0.97
C GLU A 20 -4.88 -4.38 -0.47
N ASN A 21 -4.82 -4.70 0.82
CA ASN A 21 -5.56 -5.80 1.45
C ASN A 21 -6.86 -5.30 2.11
N ILE A 22 -6.76 -4.20 2.87
CA ILE A 22 -7.86 -3.67 3.66
C ILE A 22 -8.93 -3.02 2.80
N LEU A 23 -8.56 -2.24 1.78
CA LEU A 23 -9.52 -1.57 0.91
C LEU A 23 -10.41 -2.57 0.14
N PRO A 24 -9.87 -3.63 -0.50
CA PRO A 24 -10.70 -4.70 -1.08
C PRO A 24 -11.62 -5.38 -0.07
N TYR A 25 -11.12 -5.65 1.14
CA TYR A 25 -11.91 -6.25 2.20
C TYR A 25 -13.09 -5.36 2.62
N MET A 26 -12.85 -4.06 2.81
CA MET A 26 -13.92 -3.12 3.17
C MET A 26 -14.95 -2.98 2.06
N GLN A 27 -14.52 -2.98 0.78
CA GLN A 27 -15.45 -3.00 -0.35
C GLN A 27 -16.26 -4.30 -0.41
N LYS A 28 -15.65 -5.46 -0.11
CA LYS A 28 -16.37 -6.73 -0.01
C LYS A 28 -17.45 -6.65 1.08
N LYS A 29 -17.12 -6.07 2.24
CA LYS A 29 -18.05 -5.85 3.35
C LYS A 29 -19.20 -4.91 2.99
N LEU A 30 -18.98 -3.96 2.09
CA LEU A 30 -20.02 -3.09 1.51
C LEU A 30 -20.90 -3.78 0.46
N GLY A 31 -20.70 -5.08 0.20
CA GLY A 31 -21.52 -5.87 -0.73
C GLY A 31 -21.03 -5.87 -2.18
N HIS A 32 -19.80 -5.45 -2.44
CA HIS A 32 -19.20 -5.53 -3.78
C HIS A 32 -18.65 -6.94 -4.08
N ASP A 33 -18.59 -7.30 -5.36
CA ASP A 33 -17.85 -8.48 -5.82
C ASP A 33 -16.39 -8.07 -6.08
N VAL A 34 -15.47 -8.48 -5.22
CA VAL A 34 -14.09 -7.96 -5.21
C VAL A 34 -13.09 -9.05 -5.50
N VAL A 35 -12.19 -8.77 -6.44
CA VAL A 35 -11.04 -9.62 -6.76
C VAL A 35 -9.74 -8.81 -6.76
N VAL A 36 -8.69 -9.35 -6.16
CA VAL A 36 -7.32 -8.82 -6.27
C VAL A 36 -6.56 -9.66 -7.30
N ILE A 37 -5.92 -8.98 -8.25
CA ILE A 37 -5.05 -9.55 -9.26
C ILE A 37 -3.62 -9.12 -8.94
N THR A 38 -2.74 -10.07 -8.66
CA THR A 38 -1.37 -9.79 -8.20
C THR A 38 -0.36 -10.85 -8.65
N GLY A 39 0.93 -10.66 -8.36
CA GLY A 39 2.03 -11.55 -8.73
C GLY A 39 2.26 -12.72 -7.77
N THR A 40 3.10 -13.67 -8.15
CA THR A 40 3.49 -14.82 -7.31
C THR A 40 4.73 -14.58 -6.44
N ILE A 41 5.55 -13.59 -6.77
CA ILE A 41 6.80 -13.32 -6.03
C ILE A 41 6.48 -12.51 -4.77
N ILE A 42 7.05 -12.95 -3.64
CA ILE A 42 7.05 -12.20 -2.38
C ILE A 42 8.51 -11.97 -1.98
N ASP A 43 8.90 -10.70 -1.92
CA ASP A 43 10.27 -10.27 -1.65
C ASP A 43 10.27 -9.04 -0.74
N ARG A 44 9.92 -9.27 0.52
CA ARG A 44 9.75 -8.21 1.51
C ARG A 44 11.00 -8.05 2.34
N ALA A 45 11.40 -6.80 2.58
CA ALA A 45 12.51 -6.48 3.46
C ALA A 45 12.37 -7.15 4.84
N GLY A 46 13.39 -7.93 5.23
CA GLY A 46 13.41 -8.69 6.49
C GLY A 46 12.76 -10.07 6.42
N MET A 47 12.31 -10.52 5.25
CA MET A 47 11.83 -11.88 5.00
C MET A 47 12.70 -12.55 3.94
N GLU A 48 12.83 -13.89 4.01
CA GLU A 48 13.38 -14.65 2.88
C GLU A 48 12.43 -14.49 1.69
N ARG A 49 13.00 -14.31 0.50
CA ARG A 49 12.21 -14.25 -0.73
C ARG A 49 11.64 -15.63 -1.04
N TYR A 50 10.36 -15.67 -1.40
CA TYR A 50 9.71 -16.90 -1.85
C TYR A 50 8.70 -16.62 -2.97
N GLU A 51 8.26 -17.68 -3.63
CA GLU A 51 7.22 -17.63 -4.65
C GLU A 51 6.03 -18.49 -4.22
N VAL A 52 4.83 -17.92 -4.29
CA VAL A 52 3.58 -18.64 -4.05
C VAL A 52 3.04 -19.26 -5.33
N ALA A 53 2.18 -20.28 -5.20
CA ALA A 53 1.58 -20.92 -6.37
C ALA A 53 0.71 -19.92 -7.16
N PRO A 54 0.81 -19.88 -8.50
CA PRO A 54 -0.15 -19.15 -9.32
C PRO A 54 -1.52 -19.82 -9.25
N GLY A 55 -2.59 -19.04 -9.40
CA GLY A 55 -3.93 -19.59 -9.39
C GLY A 55 -4.98 -18.62 -8.84
N LYS A 56 -6.19 -19.14 -8.67
CA LYS A 56 -7.30 -18.44 -8.05
C LYS A 56 -7.67 -19.11 -6.73
N TYR A 57 -7.87 -18.32 -5.69
CA TYR A 57 -8.41 -18.76 -4.40
C TYR A 57 -9.23 -17.64 -3.77
N THR A 58 -9.95 -17.95 -2.69
CA THR A 58 -10.73 -16.98 -1.92
C THR A 58 -10.16 -16.94 -0.50
N MET A 59 -9.86 -15.74 -0.01
CA MET A 59 -9.38 -15.55 1.36
C MET A 59 -10.51 -15.78 2.37
N ASN A 60 -10.14 -15.96 3.65
CA ASN A 60 -11.11 -16.13 4.75
C ASN A 60 -12.07 -14.94 4.89
N ASN A 61 -11.64 -13.74 4.50
CA ASN A 61 -12.46 -12.53 4.50
C ASN A 61 -13.39 -12.39 3.27
N GLY A 62 -13.41 -13.40 2.38
CA GLY A 62 -14.28 -13.47 1.20
C GLY A 62 -13.77 -12.73 -0.05
N VAL A 63 -12.58 -12.12 0.01
CA VAL A 63 -11.94 -11.49 -1.17
C VAL A 63 -11.34 -12.58 -2.07
N ASP A 64 -11.65 -12.53 -3.36
CA ASP A 64 -11.04 -13.43 -4.35
C ASP A 64 -9.64 -12.94 -4.70
N ILE A 65 -8.67 -13.84 -4.82
CA ILE A 65 -7.30 -13.55 -5.25
C ILE A 65 -7.00 -14.30 -6.53
N ILE A 66 -6.33 -13.64 -7.47
CA ILE A 66 -5.76 -14.24 -8.69
C ILE A 66 -4.27 -13.91 -8.76
N ARG A 67 -3.43 -14.92 -8.55
CA ARG A 67 -1.97 -14.85 -8.63
C ARG A 67 -1.49 -15.17 -10.05
N LEU A 68 -0.80 -14.23 -10.69
CA LEU A 68 -0.28 -14.34 -12.04
C LEU A 68 1.24 -14.57 -12.01
N GLN A 69 1.73 -15.48 -12.85
CA GLN A 69 3.16 -15.67 -12.99
C GLN A 69 3.83 -14.44 -13.62
N PRO A 70 5.00 -14.02 -13.13
CA PRO A 70 5.84 -13.05 -13.81
C PRO A 70 6.38 -13.64 -15.12
N VAL A 71 6.85 -12.76 -16.00
CA VAL A 71 7.64 -13.18 -17.16
C VAL A 71 9.01 -13.64 -16.67
N LYS A 72 9.50 -14.77 -17.19
CA LYS A 72 10.83 -15.27 -16.89
C LYS A 72 11.91 -14.36 -17.51
N ILE A 73 12.40 -13.41 -16.73
CA ILE A 73 13.52 -12.50 -17.04
C ILE A 73 14.43 -12.36 -15.81
N PRO A 74 15.66 -11.83 -15.95
CA PRO A 74 16.53 -11.59 -14.80
C PRO A 74 15.85 -10.75 -13.73
N TYR A 75 16.01 -11.16 -12.47
CA TYR A 75 15.28 -10.58 -11.34
C TYR A 75 15.48 -9.06 -11.19
N PHE A 76 16.70 -8.54 -11.42
CA PHE A 76 16.97 -7.10 -11.32
C PHE A 76 16.19 -6.23 -12.33
N ILE A 77 15.60 -6.87 -13.36
CA ILE A 77 14.71 -6.24 -14.33
C ILE A 77 13.26 -6.46 -13.89
N GLU A 78 12.91 -7.70 -13.52
CA GLU A 78 11.57 -8.07 -13.08
C GLU A 78 11.13 -7.24 -11.86
N ASN A 79 11.99 -7.08 -10.86
CA ASN A 79 11.71 -6.33 -9.63
C ASN A 79 11.59 -4.80 -9.82
N LYS A 80 11.84 -4.30 -11.03
CA LYS A 80 11.61 -2.90 -11.41
C LYS A 80 10.42 -2.77 -12.35
N LEU A 81 10.28 -3.69 -13.29
CA LEU A 81 9.29 -3.56 -14.37
C LEU A 81 8.01 -4.35 -14.12
N HIS A 82 7.99 -5.25 -13.14
CA HIS A 82 6.86 -6.04 -12.67
C HIS A 82 5.97 -6.58 -13.81
N ILE A 83 6.55 -7.46 -14.64
CA ILE A 83 5.89 -7.93 -15.86
C ILE A 83 5.17 -9.24 -15.60
N HIS A 84 3.84 -9.24 -15.67
CA HIS A 84 3.01 -10.40 -15.41
C HIS A 84 2.39 -10.95 -16.68
N ARG A 85 2.28 -12.27 -16.78
CA ARG A 85 1.63 -12.94 -17.90
C ARG A 85 0.11 -12.89 -17.72
N ASN A 86 -0.62 -12.85 -18.83
CA ASN A 86 -2.08 -13.06 -18.89
C ASN A 86 -2.97 -12.00 -18.20
N VAL A 87 -2.47 -10.83 -17.80
CA VAL A 87 -3.28 -9.76 -17.16
C VAL A 87 -4.50 -9.39 -18.01
N PHE A 88 -4.31 -9.19 -19.32
CA PHE A 88 -5.41 -8.87 -20.25
C PHE A 88 -6.49 -9.96 -20.28
N ASN A 89 -6.08 -11.23 -20.37
CA ASN A 89 -7.00 -12.36 -20.43
C ASN A 89 -7.73 -12.56 -19.10
N THR A 90 -7.05 -12.31 -17.98
CA THR A 90 -7.65 -12.31 -16.64
C THR A 90 -8.73 -11.25 -16.54
N LEU A 91 -8.45 -10.00 -16.95
CA LEU A 91 -9.47 -8.93 -16.95
C LEU A 91 -10.66 -9.26 -17.87
N LYS A 92 -10.44 -9.88 -19.03
CA LYS A 92 -11.53 -10.38 -19.90
C LYS A 92 -12.42 -11.44 -19.25
N LYS A 93 -11.86 -12.28 -18.38
CA LYS A 93 -12.61 -13.30 -17.63
C LYS A 93 -13.34 -12.67 -16.44
N VAL A 94 -12.66 -11.78 -15.71
CA VAL A 94 -13.22 -11.08 -14.54
C VAL A 94 -14.37 -10.18 -14.96
N LYS A 95 -14.22 -9.40 -16.05
CA LYS A 95 -15.17 -8.38 -16.51
C LYS A 95 -15.57 -7.40 -15.39
N PRO A 96 -14.61 -6.66 -14.80
CA PRO A 96 -14.91 -5.72 -13.73
C PRO A 96 -15.69 -4.51 -14.24
N ASP A 97 -16.52 -3.92 -13.37
CA ASP A 97 -17.11 -2.60 -13.56
C ASP A 97 -16.08 -1.49 -13.25
N LEU A 98 -15.19 -1.76 -12.27
CA LEU A 98 -14.13 -0.86 -11.83
C LEU A 98 -12.79 -1.61 -11.75
N ILE A 99 -11.74 -1.05 -12.34
CA ILE A 99 -10.35 -1.46 -12.10
C ILE A 99 -9.70 -0.42 -11.19
N PHE A 100 -9.27 -0.84 -10.00
CA PHE A 100 -8.50 -0.03 -9.07
C PHE A 100 -7.03 -0.47 -9.16
N ILE A 101 -6.18 0.35 -9.77
CA ILE A 101 -4.78 0.04 -9.98
C ILE A 101 -3.98 0.55 -8.80
N HIS A 102 -3.19 -0.33 -8.18
CA HIS A 102 -2.23 0.09 -7.19
C HIS A 102 -0.88 0.37 -7.84
N GLU A 103 -0.54 1.65 -7.94
CA GLU A 103 0.67 2.17 -8.58
C GLU A 103 0.77 1.94 -10.11
N VAL A 104 1.41 2.88 -10.81
CA VAL A 104 1.64 2.81 -12.28
C VAL A 104 2.96 2.12 -12.67
N ASN A 105 3.76 1.67 -11.70
CA ASN A 105 5.15 1.26 -11.88
C ASN A 105 5.29 -0.18 -12.42
N SER A 106 4.42 -0.59 -13.33
CA SER A 106 4.37 -1.95 -13.85
C SER A 106 4.18 -1.95 -15.35
N LEU A 107 5.05 -2.61 -16.12
CA LEU A 107 4.83 -2.81 -17.55
C LEU A 107 3.59 -3.67 -17.83
N SER A 108 3.08 -4.38 -16.82
CA SER A 108 1.77 -5.05 -16.90
C SER A 108 0.62 -4.06 -17.17
N LEU A 109 0.80 -2.77 -16.87
CA LEU A 109 -0.14 -1.70 -17.17
C LEU A 109 -0.48 -1.63 -18.67
N LEU A 110 0.45 -2.00 -19.57
CA LEU A 110 0.19 -2.05 -21.00
C LEU A 110 -0.94 -3.03 -21.37
N GLN A 111 -1.08 -4.11 -20.62
CA GLN A 111 -2.18 -5.07 -20.79
C GLN A 111 -3.51 -4.52 -20.26
N ILE A 112 -3.47 -3.72 -19.17
CA ILE A 112 -4.65 -3.02 -18.64
C ILE A 112 -5.11 -1.95 -19.63
N ILE A 113 -4.19 -1.15 -20.20
CA ILE A 113 -4.46 -0.17 -21.25
C ILE A 113 -5.12 -0.85 -22.46
N LYS A 114 -4.60 -2.01 -22.87
CA LYS A 114 -5.21 -2.80 -23.96
C LYS A 114 -6.64 -3.23 -23.62
N TYR A 115 -6.91 -3.61 -22.38
CA TYR A 115 -8.25 -3.96 -21.92
C TYR A 115 -9.21 -2.76 -21.93
N ALA A 116 -8.77 -1.63 -21.37
CA ALA A 116 -9.56 -0.38 -21.31
C ALA A 116 -9.99 0.10 -22.70
N LYS A 117 -9.08 0.04 -23.69
CA LYS A 117 -9.36 0.37 -25.09
C LYS A 117 -10.49 -0.45 -25.71
N LEU A 118 -10.62 -1.72 -25.31
CA LEU A 118 -11.61 -2.65 -25.84
C LEU A 118 -12.90 -2.69 -25.00
N THR A 119 -12.90 -2.03 -23.84
CA THR A 119 -14.00 -2.06 -22.88
C THR A 119 -14.24 -0.64 -22.36
N PRO A 120 -14.72 0.30 -23.18
CA PRO A 120 -14.80 1.73 -22.82
C PRO A 120 -15.75 2.02 -21.64
N ALA A 121 -16.61 1.08 -21.26
CA ALA A 121 -17.49 1.20 -20.10
C ALA A 121 -16.79 0.91 -18.75
N VAL A 122 -15.58 0.32 -18.75
CA VAL A 122 -14.86 0.04 -17.51
C VAL A 122 -14.36 1.33 -16.90
N ARG A 123 -14.62 1.51 -15.61
CA ARG A 123 -14.09 2.64 -14.83
C ARG A 123 -12.69 2.30 -14.35
N ILE A 124 -11.78 3.28 -14.34
CA ILE A 124 -10.41 3.06 -13.86
C ILE A 124 -10.03 4.15 -12.87
N MET A 125 -9.54 3.71 -11.72
CA MET A 125 -8.92 4.55 -10.71
C MET A 125 -7.51 4.04 -10.43
N VAL A 126 -6.62 4.94 -10.03
CA VAL A 126 -5.24 4.60 -9.71
C VAL A 126 -4.89 5.23 -8.38
N ASP A 127 -4.21 4.51 -7.49
CA ASP A 127 -3.53 5.15 -6.35
C ASP A 127 -2.01 5.22 -6.57
N ASN A 128 -1.38 6.14 -5.84
CA ASN A 128 0.06 6.31 -5.81
C ASN A 128 0.55 6.43 -4.37
N HIS A 129 1.44 5.53 -4.02
CA HIS A 129 2.21 5.46 -2.78
C HIS A 129 3.65 5.94 -2.98
N ASN A 130 4.12 6.14 -4.22
CA ASN A 130 5.47 6.64 -4.50
C ASN A 130 5.61 8.12 -4.16
N ASP A 131 6.74 8.44 -3.54
CA ASP A 131 7.20 9.79 -3.28
C ASP A 131 8.73 9.87 -3.42
N TYR A 132 9.26 11.06 -3.15
CA TYR A 132 10.69 11.35 -3.21
C TYR A 132 11.51 10.58 -2.16
N PHE A 133 10.86 10.11 -1.09
CA PHE A 133 11.53 9.50 0.06
C PHE A 133 11.51 7.97 0.03
N ASN A 134 10.48 7.33 -0.51
CA ASN A 134 10.36 5.87 -0.54
C ASN A 134 10.82 5.24 -1.85
N SER A 135 10.61 5.89 -3.00
CA SER A 135 10.87 5.29 -4.33
C SER A 135 11.90 6.08 -5.14
N GLY A 136 11.78 7.41 -5.19
CA GLY A 136 12.69 8.30 -5.93
C GLY A 136 14.09 8.51 -5.31
N ARG A 137 14.62 7.53 -4.58
CA ARG A 137 15.76 7.70 -3.65
C ARG A 137 17.12 7.94 -4.30
N ASN A 138 17.34 7.46 -5.52
CA ASN A 138 18.63 7.59 -6.21
C ASN A 138 18.44 8.08 -7.63
N TRP A 139 19.52 8.59 -8.23
CA TRP A 139 19.48 9.21 -9.55
C TRP A 139 18.89 8.29 -10.62
N LEU A 140 19.29 7.01 -10.62
CA LEU A 140 18.79 6.03 -11.58
C LEU A 140 17.29 5.78 -11.42
N SER A 141 16.83 5.57 -10.19
CA SER A 141 15.42 5.38 -9.87
C SER A 141 14.62 6.61 -10.30
N TYR A 142 15.03 7.80 -9.87
CA TYR A 142 14.28 9.02 -10.11
C TYR A 142 14.25 9.43 -11.59
N HIS A 143 15.41 9.46 -12.27
CA HIS A 143 15.49 9.98 -13.62
C HIS A 143 15.16 8.96 -14.71
N VAL A 144 15.53 7.69 -14.54
CA VAL A 144 15.31 6.67 -15.58
C VAL A 144 14.00 5.90 -15.37
N LEU A 145 13.75 5.41 -14.16
CA LEU A 145 12.53 4.66 -13.87
C LEU A 145 11.33 5.60 -13.75
N HIS A 146 11.34 6.49 -12.77
CA HIS A 146 10.17 7.33 -12.48
C HIS A 146 9.92 8.39 -13.57
N LYS A 147 10.90 9.24 -13.89
CA LYS A 147 10.74 10.29 -14.92
C LYS A 147 10.76 9.77 -16.36
N GLY A 148 11.24 8.54 -16.59
CA GLY A 148 11.28 7.90 -17.90
C GLY A 148 10.16 6.88 -18.07
N ILE A 149 10.42 5.64 -17.65
CA ILE A 149 9.56 4.48 -17.91
C ILE A 149 8.16 4.66 -17.29
N TYR A 150 8.08 4.98 -16.00
CA TYR A 150 6.80 5.06 -15.29
C TYR A 150 6.01 6.30 -15.67
N LYS A 151 6.68 7.45 -15.91
CA LYS A 151 6.04 8.63 -16.52
C LYS A 151 5.41 8.28 -17.87
N TYR A 152 6.13 7.56 -18.73
CA TYR A 152 5.58 7.09 -20.00
C TYR A 152 4.36 6.20 -19.77
N LEU A 153 4.44 5.19 -18.91
CA LEU A 153 3.30 4.34 -18.58
C LEU A 153 2.10 5.13 -18.04
N CYS A 154 2.34 6.08 -17.13
CA CYS A 154 1.32 6.94 -16.56
C CYS A 154 0.63 7.78 -17.63
N SER A 155 1.38 8.44 -18.51
CA SER A 155 0.83 9.20 -19.64
C SER A 155 -0.04 8.35 -20.57
N ARG A 156 0.28 7.06 -20.71
CA ARG A 156 -0.42 6.12 -21.60
C ARG A 156 -1.72 5.59 -21.00
N ILE A 157 -1.80 5.42 -19.68
CA ILE A 157 -3.03 5.04 -18.99
C ILE A 157 -3.92 6.25 -18.71
N ASN A 158 -3.35 7.45 -18.55
CA ASN A 158 -4.07 8.67 -18.15
C ASN A 158 -5.39 8.90 -18.92
N PRO A 159 -5.48 8.75 -20.25
CA PRO A 159 -6.76 8.96 -20.97
C PRO A 159 -7.91 8.06 -20.52
N TYR A 160 -7.64 6.94 -19.84
CA TYR A 160 -8.63 5.97 -19.36
C TYR A 160 -8.93 6.07 -17.87
N VAL A 161 -8.11 6.80 -17.12
CA VAL A 161 -8.26 6.95 -15.66
C VAL A 161 -9.24 8.06 -15.37
N GLU A 162 -10.18 7.85 -14.47
CA GLU A 162 -11.05 8.91 -13.97
C GLU A 162 -10.30 9.79 -12.96
N ILE A 163 -9.57 9.15 -12.04
CA ILE A 163 -8.91 9.81 -10.92
C ILE A 163 -7.63 9.07 -10.50
N PHE A 164 -6.62 9.87 -10.15
CA PHE A 164 -5.38 9.45 -9.53
C PHE A 164 -5.38 9.91 -8.06
N TRP A 165 -5.26 8.95 -7.16
CA TRP A 165 -5.25 9.16 -5.72
C TRP A 165 -3.83 9.23 -5.19
N GLY A 166 -3.41 10.38 -4.65
CA GLY A 166 -2.22 10.44 -3.82
C GLY A 166 -2.58 10.07 -2.38
N THR A 167 -1.86 9.13 -1.76
CA THR A 167 -2.15 8.68 -0.39
C THR A 167 -1.51 9.55 0.70
N LEU A 168 -0.74 10.57 0.29
CA LEU A 168 -0.20 11.67 1.08
C LEU A 168 -0.19 12.93 0.19
N PRO A 169 -0.18 14.16 0.76
CA PRO A 169 -0.05 15.39 -0.04
C PRO A 169 1.19 15.36 -0.96
N ILE A 170 2.35 14.94 -0.43
CA ILE A 170 3.59 14.81 -1.21
C ILE A 170 3.48 13.81 -2.39
N ARG A 171 2.58 12.83 -2.28
CA ARG A 171 2.32 11.84 -3.35
C ARG A 171 1.43 12.42 -4.45
N CYS A 172 0.59 13.40 -4.12
CA CYS A 172 -0.15 14.21 -5.11
C CYS A 172 0.83 15.07 -5.92
N GLU A 173 1.77 15.73 -5.25
CA GLU A 173 2.84 16.48 -5.91
C GLU A 173 3.69 15.57 -6.80
N PHE A 174 4.03 14.37 -6.32
CA PHE A 174 4.81 13.40 -7.10
C PHE A 174 4.08 12.96 -8.38
N LEU A 175 2.77 12.68 -8.30
CA LEU A 175 1.92 12.39 -9.46
C LEU A 175 2.00 13.51 -10.52
N ASN A 176 1.89 14.77 -10.09
CA ASN A 176 1.96 15.90 -11.01
C ASN A 176 3.38 16.13 -11.55
N HIS A 177 4.35 16.38 -10.67
CA HIS A 177 5.69 16.83 -11.06
C HIS A 177 6.53 15.73 -11.73
N VAL A 178 6.37 14.48 -11.30
CA VAL A 178 7.20 13.37 -11.78
C VAL A 178 6.49 12.61 -12.89
N TYR A 179 5.22 12.25 -12.70
CA TYR A 179 4.47 11.48 -13.69
C TYR A 179 3.69 12.34 -14.69
N GLY A 180 3.57 13.66 -14.47
CA GLY A 180 2.89 14.56 -15.40
C GLY A 180 1.37 14.37 -15.42
N VAL A 181 0.78 13.90 -14.31
CA VAL A 181 -0.67 13.77 -14.20
C VAL A 181 -1.30 15.17 -14.08
N PRO A 182 -2.33 15.48 -14.88
CA PRO A 182 -3.03 16.77 -14.78
C PRO A 182 -3.66 16.95 -13.39
N GLU A 183 -3.56 18.16 -12.84
CA GLU A 183 -4.00 18.48 -11.48
C GLU A 183 -5.49 18.21 -11.28
N GLU A 184 -6.32 18.46 -12.29
CA GLU A 184 -7.76 18.22 -12.27
C GLU A 184 -8.14 16.73 -12.12
N LYS A 185 -7.18 15.82 -12.31
CA LYS A 185 -7.37 14.38 -12.14
C LYS A 185 -6.72 13.83 -10.88
N ILE A 186 -6.05 14.67 -10.09
CA ILE A 186 -5.38 14.27 -8.85
C ILE A 186 -6.28 14.63 -7.68
N GLN A 187 -6.47 13.69 -6.76
CA GLN A 187 -7.09 13.96 -5.47
C GLN A 187 -6.36 13.23 -4.35
N PHE A 188 -6.49 13.77 -3.14
CA PHE A 188 -5.93 13.16 -1.95
C PHE A 188 -6.87 12.09 -1.39
N LEU A 189 -6.35 10.87 -1.22
CA LEU A 189 -7.05 9.77 -0.56
C LEU A 189 -6.34 9.44 0.76
N PRO A 190 -6.79 9.97 1.90
CA PRO A 190 -6.20 9.62 3.18
C PRO A 190 -6.39 8.13 3.45
N MET A 191 -5.35 7.47 3.97
CA MET A 191 -5.44 6.07 4.36
C MET A 191 -6.35 5.93 5.59
N GLY A 192 -7.30 5.00 5.51
CA GLY A 192 -8.11 4.57 6.65
C GLY A 192 -7.38 3.57 7.54
N ILE A 193 -8.04 3.18 8.63
CA ILE A 193 -7.63 2.09 9.52
C ILE A 193 -8.72 1.02 9.53
N ASP A 194 -8.34 -0.25 9.58
CA ASP A 194 -9.27 -1.33 9.91
C ASP A 194 -9.47 -1.37 11.43
N ASP A 195 -10.62 -0.87 11.89
CA ASP A 195 -10.99 -0.81 13.30
C ASP A 195 -11.90 -1.96 13.75
N THR A 196 -12.14 -2.95 12.88
CA THR A 196 -13.11 -4.03 13.13
C THR A 196 -12.80 -4.88 14.37
N ASN A 197 -11.52 -5.00 14.71
CA ASN A 197 -11.04 -5.78 15.86
C ASN A 197 -10.62 -4.91 17.05
N ILE A 198 -10.89 -3.60 17.03
CA ILE A 198 -10.59 -2.73 18.17
C ILE A 198 -11.64 -2.97 19.27
N PRO A 199 -11.23 -3.40 20.49
CA PRO A 199 -12.17 -3.71 21.56
C PRO A 199 -12.63 -2.42 22.27
N TYR A 200 -13.41 -1.59 21.57
CA TYR A 200 -13.88 -0.29 22.08
C TYR A 200 -14.57 -0.40 23.45
N ASN A 201 -15.31 -1.49 23.68
CA ASN A 201 -16.04 -1.73 24.92
C ASN A 201 -15.16 -2.16 26.10
N GLU A 202 -13.92 -2.59 25.84
CA GLU A 202 -12.97 -3.02 26.89
C GLU A 202 -11.86 -2.00 27.15
N ARG A 203 -11.95 -0.80 26.55
CA ARG A 203 -10.90 0.23 26.64
C ARG A 203 -10.49 0.56 28.07
N GLU A 204 -11.45 0.81 28.96
CA GLU A 204 -11.16 1.12 30.37
C GLU A 204 -10.53 -0.06 31.11
N LYS A 205 -11.04 -1.27 30.88
CA LYS A 205 -10.49 -2.49 31.46
C LYS A 205 -9.04 -2.71 31.02
N ILE A 206 -8.77 -2.62 29.72
CA ILE A 206 -7.42 -2.76 29.14
C ILE A 206 -6.48 -1.67 29.68
N ARG A 207 -6.96 -0.43 29.75
CA ARG A 207 -6.20 0.70 30.30
C ARG A 207 -5.77 0.40 31.74
N ASN A 208 -6.70 0.02 32.60
CA ASN A 208 -6.43 -0.25 34.01
C ASN A 208 -5.48 -1.44 34.17
N GLU A 209 -5.71 -2.53 33.43
CA GLU A 209 -4.82 -3.69 33.43
C GLU A 209 -3.38 -3.35 33.01
N ILE A 210 -3.19 -2.52 31.99
CA ILE A 210 -1.85 -2.11 31.54
C ILE A 210 -1.19 -1.20 32.58
N ARG A 211 -1.94 -0.26 33.16
CA ARG A 211 -1.43 0.65 34.21
C ARG A 211 -1.00 -0.13 35.45
N ASP A 212 -1.82 -1.06 35.91
CA ASP A 212 -1.52 -1.94 37.04
C ASP A 212 -0.25 -2.77 36.77
N LYS A 213 -0.15 -3.38 35.57
CA LYS A 213 1.03 -4.16 35.17
C LYS A 213 2.33 -3.35 35.13
N LEU A 214 2.24 -2.05 34.83
CA LEU A 214 3.39 -1.17 34.69
C LEU A 214 3.62 -0.26 35.92
N ASN A 215 2.84 -0.44 36.99
CA ASN A 215 2.85 0.42 38.18
C ASN A 215 2.71 1.91 37.84
N ILE A 216 1.72 2.23 37.02
CA ILE A 216 1.35 3.59 36.62
C ILE A 216 0.09 3.99 37.37
N ASN A 217 0.12 5.09 38.12
CA ASN A 217 -1.02 5.56 38.91
C ASN A 217 -2.12 6.11 38.01
N GLU A 218 -3.36 6.22 38.47
CA GLU A 218 -4.47 6.74 37.66
C GLU A 218 -4.28 8.17 37.15
N ASP A 219 -3.63 9.01 37.95
CA ASP A 219 -3.36 10.43 37.71
C ASP A 219 -2.06 10.72 36.96
N ASP A 220 -1.21 9.70 36.75
CA ASP A 220 0.02 9.85 35.97
C ASP A 220 -0.29 10.31 34.53
N PHE A 221 0.43 11.33 34.05
CA PHE A 221 0.42 11.70 32.64
C PHE A 221 1.29 10.71 31.85
N VAL A 222 0.68 9.97 30.93
CA VAL A 222 1.35 8.90 30.17
C VAL A 222 1.44 9.28 28.70
N ILE A 223 2.66 9.21 28.16
CA ILE A 223 2.93 9.25 26.73
C ILE A 223 3.23 7.83 26.27
N ILE A 224 2.64 7.42 25.15
CA ILE A 224 2.86 6.11 24.55
C ILE A 224 3.41 6.30 23.15
N THR A 225 4.51 5.63 22.84
CA THR A 225 5.11 5.59 21.50
C THR A 225 5.44 4.15 21.12
N GLY A 226 5.33 3.82 19.83
CA GLY A 226 5.73 2.50 19.40
C GLY A 226 5.74 2.23 17.90
N GLY A 227 6.22 1.05 17.57
CA GLY A 227 6.47 0.59 16.20
C GLY A 227 7.88 0.00 16.04
N LYS A 228 8.39 -0.01 14.80
CA LYS A 228 9.81 -0.29 14.57
C LYS A 228 10.63 0.84 15.17
N ILE A 229 11.57 0.51 16.06
CA ILE A 229 12.43 1.47 16.75
C ILE A 229 13.68 1.69 15.89
N ASP A 230 13.77 2.86 15.25
CA ASP A 230 14.91 3.31 14.45
C ASP A 230 15.18 4.81 14.68
N SER A 231 16.25 5.31 14.05
CA SER A 231 16.67 6.72 14.16
C SER A 231 15.64 7.71 13.61
N ASP A 232 14.78 7.29 12.69
CA ASP A 232 13.71 8.13 12.14
C ASP A 232 12.56 8.32 13.15
N LYS A 233 12.43 7.42 14.14
CA LYS A 233 11.45 7.57 15.24
C LYS A 233 11.85 8.55 16.32
N LYS A 234 13.10 9.03 16.32
CA LYS A 234 13.55 10.13 17.19
C LYS A 234 13.23 9.92 18.68
N ILE A 235 13.34 8.66 19.14
CA ILE A 235 12.97 8.28 20.52
C ILE A 235 13.92 8.91 21.54
N VAL A 236 15.20 9.10 21.19
CA VAL A 236 16.18 9.78 22.06
C VAL A 236 15.76 11.23 22.25
N GLU A 237 15.45 11.93 21.15
CA GLU A 237 14.98 13.32 21.17
C GLU A 237 13.66 13.45 21.94
N LEU A 238 12.75 12.47 21.82
CA LEU A 238 11.55 12.40 22.65
C LEU A 238 11.91 12.29 24.13
N ILE A 239 12.78 11.36 24.52
CA ILE A 239 13.21 11.19 25.91
C ILE A 239 13.85 12.47 26.45
N ASP A 240 14.71 13.13 25.67
CA ASP A 240 15.35 14.37 26.07
C ASP A 240 14.34 15.50 26.27
N ALA A 241 13.37 15.66 25.37
CA ALA A 241 12.30 16.63 25.52
C ALA A 241 11.44 16.41 26.79
N LEU A 242 11.30 15.15 27.24
CA LEU A 242 10.55 14.82 28.45
C LEU A 242 11.30 15.17 29.74
N LYS A 243 12.64 15.22 29.73
CA LYS A 243 13.43 15.60 30.92
C LYS A 243 13.18 17.04 31.34
N ASP A 244 12.90 17.91 30.36
CA ASP A 244 12.71 19.34 30.57
C ASP A 244 11.24 19.72 30.85
N MET A 245 10.33 18.75 30.89
CA MET A 245 8.93 19.02 31.18
C MET A 245 8.74 19.39 32.67
N PRO A 246 7.90 20.40 32.97
CA PRO A 246 7.63 20.82 34.35
C PRO A 246 6.73 19.84 35.13
N ILE A 247 6.27 18.77 34.48
CA ILE A 247 5.41 17.74 35.05
C ILE A 247 6.10 16.38 35.02
N HIS A 248 5.76 15.51 35.97
CA HIS A 248 6.19 14.13 35.94
C HIS A 248 5.45 13.38 34.82
N VAL A 249 6.21 12.76 33.91
CA VAL A 249 5.67 12.03 32.75
C VAL A 249 6.15 10.58 32.77
N LYS A 250 5.24 9.64 32.48
CA LYS A 250 5.57 8.24 32.22
C LYS A 250 5.61 8.01 30.71
N LEU A 251 6.73 7.49 30.19
CA LEU A 251 6.84 7.10 28.79
C LEU A 251 6.75 5.57 28.66
N ILE A 252 5.75 5.09 27.90
CA ILE A 252 5.67 3.70 27.46
C ILE A 252 6.21 3.62 26.04
N VAL A 253 7.29 2.84 25.85
CA VAL A 253 7.86 2.52 24.54
C VAL A 253 7.58 1.06 24.22
N PHE A 254 6.93 0.78 23.09
CA PHE A 254 6.71 -0.59 22.63
C PHE A 254 7.20 -0.78 21.19
N GLY A 255 7.86 -1.89 20.90
CA GLY A 255 8.42 -2.09 19.57
C GLY A 255 9.59 -3.06 19.54
N LYS A 256 10.12 -3.25 18.35
CA LYS A 256 11.38 -3.99 18.13
C LYS A 256 12.44 -3.04 17.57
N PRO A 257 13.68 -3.08 18.07
CA PRO A 257 14.80 -2.42 17.43
C PRO A 257 14.93 -2.85 15.96
N ALA A 258 15.25 -1.90 15.09
CA ALA A 258 15.68 -2.24 13.74
C ALA A 258 16.97 -3.08 13.82
N ALA A 259 17.08 -4.11 12.98
CA ALA A 259 18.21 -5.05 13.04
C ALA A 259 19.60 -4.42 12.81
N ASN A 260 19.69 -3.14 12.44
CA ASN A 260 20.92 -2.40 12.14
C ASN A 260 20.84 -0.92 12.60
N SER A 261 20.39 -0.65 13.83
CA SER A 261 20.45 0.71 14.42
C SER A 261 21.78 0.98 15.10
#